data_AF-A0A953M7C4-F1
#
_entry.id   AF-A0A953M7C4-F1
#
_cell.length_a   1.000
_cell.length_b   1.000
_cell.length_c   1.000
_cell.angle_alpha   90.00
_cell.angle_beta   90.00
_cell.angle_gamma   90.00
#
_symmetry.space_group_name_H-M   'P 1'
#
loop_
_entity.id
_entity.type
_entity.pdbx_description
1 polymer ?
#
loop_
_entity_poly.entity_id
_entity_poly.type
_entity_poly.pdbx_seq_one_letter_code
_entity_poly.pdbx_strand_id
1 'polypeptide(L)'
;MQPKTTRRRAFSLVELVIVVVILGIIGAIAIPRMSRGASGAGESALIADLAALRNAIELYKAEHEGNIPAVADFVANITTYTDASGDAQAAPDSTHVFG
;
A
#
# COMPACT_ATOMS: atom_id res chain seq x y z
N MET A 1 56.74 33.96 20.59
CA MET A 1 55.61 33.10 20.18
C MET A 1 55.05 33.64 18.87
N GLN A 2 55.26 32.94 17.75
CA GLN A 2 54.72 33.35 16.45
C GLN A 2 53.31 32.74 16.25
N PRO A 3 52.31 33.53 15.87
CA PRO A 3 50.95 33.03 15.69
C PRO A 3 50.84 32.22 14.39
N LYS A 4 50.44 30.95 14.52
CA LYS A 4 50.15 30.06 13.38
C LYS A 4 48.77 30.41 12.83
N THR A 5 48.70 31.19 11.75
CA THR A 5 47.43 31.50 11.09
C THR A 5 46.89 30.26 10.39
N THR A 6 45.81 29.68 10.92
CA THR A 6 45.07 28.60 10.27
C THR A 6 44.30 29.17 9.08
N ARG A 7 44.67 28.81 7.84
CA ARG A 7 43.90 29.20 6.65
C ARG A 7 42.49 28.59 6.75
N ARG A 8 41.46 29.42 6.78
CA ARG A 8 40.07 28.97 6.59
C ARG A 8 39.91 28.50 5.14
N ARG A 9 39.45 27.26 4.94
CA ARG A 9 39.07 26.78 3.62
C ARG A 9 37.74 27.43 3.24
N ALA A 10 37.72 28.19 2.16
CA ALA A 10 36.51 28.72 1.55
C ALA A 10 36.13 27.81 0.37
N PHE A 11 34.83 27.54 0.21
CA PHE A 11 34.30 26.82 -0.94
C PHE A 11 34.47 27.65 -2.22
N SER A 12 34.81 26.99 -3.33
CA SER A 12 34.84 27.63 -4.64
C SER A 12 33.42 27.75 -5.20
N LEU A 13 33.12 28.84 -5.91
CA LEU A 13 31.86 28.98 -6.65
C LEU A 13 31.68 27.83 -7.66
N VAL A 14 32.77 27.41 -8.31
CA VAL A 14 32.76 26.30 -9.27
C VAL A 14 32.37 24.98 -8.59
N GLU A 15 32.82 24.77 -7.36
CA GLU A 15 32.52 23.57 -6.58
C GLU A 15 31.02 23.50 -6.27
N LEU A 16 30.42 24.62 -5.86
CA LEU A 16 28.97 24.70 -5.63
C LEU A 16 28.18 24.49 -6.93
N VAL A 17 28.63 25.07 -8.05
CA VAL A 17 27.98 24.93 -9.37
C VAL A 17 27.95 23.47 -9.81
N ILE A 18 29.07 22.75 -9.71
CA ILE A 18 29.13 21.34 -10.10
C ILE A 18 28.18 20.50 -9.23
N VAL A 19 28.10 20.79 -7.92
CA VAL A 19 27.19 20.08 -7.00
C VAL A 19 25.72 20.27 -7.41
N VAL A 20 25.27 21.51 -7.65
CA VAL A 20 23.86 21.74 -8.03
C VAL A 20 23.53 21.17 -9.41
N VAL A 21 24.49 21.11 -10.34
CA VAL A 21 24.33 20.45 -11.63
C VAL A 21 24.12 18.94 -11.46
N ILE A 22 24.95 18.27 -10.65
CA ILE A 22 24.80 16.84 -10.39
C ILE A 22 23.46 16.54 -9.69
N LEU A 23 23.10 17.33 -8.68
CA LEU A 23 21.81 17.21 -7.99
C LEU A 23 20.64 17.43 -8.95
N GLY A 24 20.76 18.39 -9.89
CA GLY A 24 19.77 18.64 -10.93
C GLY A 24 19.59 17.45 -11.89
N ILE A 25 20.69 16.85 -12.35
CA ILE A 25 20.65 15.67 -13.24
C ILE A 25 20.01 14.47 -12.52
N ILE A 26 20.42 14.20 -11.28
CA ILE A 26 19.84 13.11 -10.47
C ILE A 26 18.35 13.37 -10.23
N GLY A 27 17.97 14.59 -9.82
CA GLY A 27 16.59 14.98 -9.57
C GLY A 27 15.70 14.83 -10.81
N ALA A 28 16.19 15.25 -11.98
CA ALA A 28 15.46 15.16 -13.24
C ALA A 28 15.11 13.71 -13.63
N ILE A 29 15.93 12.72 -13.26
CA ILE A 29 15.67 11.30 -13.55
C ILE A 29 14.90 10.63 -12.40
N ALA A 30 15.27 10.93 -11.15
CA ALA A 30 14.73 10.26 -9.97
C ALA A 30 13.26 10.63 -9.70
N ILE A 31 12.90 11.91 -9.78
CA ILE A 31 11.54 12.39 -9.49
C ILE A 31 10.49 11.73 -10.40
N PRO A 32 10.61 11.74 -11.75
CA PRO A 32 9.60 11.13 -12.60
C PRO A 32 9.57 9.60 -12.47
N ARG A 33 10.71 8.94 -12.19
CA ARG A 33 10.75 7.49 -11.93
C ARG A 33 10.02 7.13 -10.63
N MET A 34 10.26 7.86 -9.56
CA MET A 34 9.62 7.65 -8.26
C MET A 34 8.11 7.91 -8.36
N SER A 35 7.69 8.98 -9.03
CA SER A 35 6.28 9.31 -9.24
C SER A 35 5.53 8.22 -10.01
N ARG A 36 6.11 7.69 -11.09
CA ARG A 36 5.53 6.54 -11.81
C ARG A 36 5.49 5.27 -10.98
N GLY A 37 6.56 4.98 -10.23
CA GLY A 37 6.63 3.82 -9.34
C GLY A 37 5.56 3.85 -8.25
N ALA A 38 5.33 5.02 -7.64
CA ALA A 38 4.28 5.20 -6.63
C ALA A 38 2.87 4.99 -7.22
N SER A 39 2.63 5.51 -8.43
CA SER A 39 1.33 5.34 -9.11
C SER A 39 1.07 3.87 -9.46
N GLY A 40 2.06 3.17 -10.02
CA GLY A 40 1.95 1.74 -10.34
C GLY A 40 1.85 0.85 -9.10
N ALA A 41 2.48 1.23 -7.99
CA ALA A 41 2.35 0.52 -6.72
C ALA A 41 0.92 0.62 -6.16
N GLY A 42 0.31 1.80 -6.22
CA GLY A 42 -1.09 1.99 -5.81
C GLY A 42 -2.06 1.18 -6.66
N GLU A 43 -1.88 1.17 -7.99
CA GLU A 43 -2.69 0.35 -8.90
C GLU A 43 -2.53 -1.15 -8.63
N SER A 44 -1.28 -1.61 -8.41
CA SER A 44 -1.01 -3.02 -8.10
C SER A 44 -1.63 -3.45 -6.77
N ALA A 45 -1.59 -2.59 -5.74
CA ALA A 45 -2.24 -2.83 -4.46
C ALA A 45 -3.77 -2.93 -4.62
N LEU A 46 -4.38 -2.00 -5.37
CA LEU A 46 -5.81 -2.03 -5.65
C LEU A 46 -6.23 -3.32 -6.38
N ILE A 47 -5.46 -3.77 -7.37
CA ILE A 47 -5.72 -5.03 -8.08
C ILE A 47 -5.66 -6.22 -7.11
N ALA A 48 -4.68 -6.25 -6.20
CA ALA A 48 -4.56 -7.30 -5.21
C ALA A 48 -5.72 -7.31 -4.21
N ASP A 49 -6.12 -6.13 -3.73
CA ASP A 49 -7.25 -5.98 -2.80
C ASP A 49 -8.57 -6.41 -3.45
N LEU A 50 -8.81 -6.03 -4.71
CA LEU A 50 -9.98 -6.45 -5.47
C LEU A 50 -9.99 -7.97 -5.73
N ALA A 51 -8.83 -8.57 -5.99
CA ALA A 51 -8.72 -10.02 -6.14
C ALA A 51 -9.03 -10.74 -4.82
N ALA A 52 -8.56 -10.22 -3.68
CA ALA A 52 -8.88 -10.75 -2.36
C ALA A 52 -10.39 -10.66 -2.07
N LEU A 53 -11.02 -9.51 -2.34
CA LEU A 53 -12.47 -9.33 -2.19
C LEU A 53 -13.26 -10.29 -3.08
N ARG A 54 -12.85 -10.45 -4.33
CA ARG A 54 -13.50 -11.40 -5.26
C ARG A 54 -13.44 -12.83 -4.73
N ASN A 55 -12.28 -13.26 -4.24
CA ASN A 55 -12.11 -14.60 -3.68
C ASN A 55 -12.98 -14.80 -2.42
N ALA A 56 -13.08 -13.78 -1.56
CA ALA A 56 -13.94 -13.83 -0.38
C ALA A 56 -15.43 -13.96 -0.75
N ILE A 57 -15.89 -13.22 -1.77
CA ILE A 57 -17.26 -13.33 -2.29
C ILE A 57 -17.50 -14.71 -2.92
N GLU A 58 -16.52 -15.24 -3.66
CA GLU A 58 -16.62 -16.58 -4.27
C GLU A 58 -16.68 -17.68 -3.20
N LEU A 59 -15.91 -17.56 -2.11
CA LEU A 59 -15.97 -18.46 -0.96
C LEU A 59 -17.34 -18.41 -0.28
N TYR A 60 -17.79 -17.22 0.11
CA TYR A 60 -19.12 -17.04 0.72
C TYR A 60 -20.20 -17.65 -0.17
N LYS A 61 -20.13 -17.40 -1.48
CA LYS A 61 -21.08 -17.94 -2.44
C LYS A 61 -21.10 -19.46 -2.48
N ALA A 62 -19.95 -20.11 -2.36
CA ALA A 62 -19.85 -21.56 -2.32
C ALA A 62 -20.49 -22.15 -1.05
N GLU A 63 -20.42 -21.42 0.07
CA GLU A 63 -20.94 -21.84 1.37
C GLU A 63 -22.46 -21.57 1.52
N HIS A 64 -22.99 -20.56 0.83
CA HIS A 64 -24.37 -20.10 1.00
C HIS A 64 -25.26 -20.41 -0.23
N GLU A 65 -25.12 -21.62 -0.78
CA GLU A 65 -25.96 -22.13 -1.88
C GLU A 65 -26.00 -21.23 -3.13
N GLY A 66 -24.92 -20.50 -3.41
CA GLY A 66 -24.84 -19.60 -4.55
C GLY A 66 -25.31 -18.17 -4.29
N ASN A 67 -25.75 -17.85 -3.06
CA ASN A 67 -26.10 -16.49 -2.65
C ASN A 67 -24.84 -15.65 -2.40
N ILE A 68 -24.90 -14.36 -2.73
CA ILE A 68 -23.81 -13.41 -2.45
C ILE A 68 -24.14 -12.57 -1.21
N PRO A 69 -23.13 -12.01 -0.53
CA PRO A 69 -23.38 -11.17 0.64
C PRO A 69 -24.25 -9.96 0.30
N ALA A 70 -25.24 -9.68 1.14
CA ALA A 70 -26.05 -8.48 1.00
C ALA A 70 -25.20 -7.22 1.28
N VAL A 71 -25.50 -6.10 0.62
CA VAL A 71 -24.74 -4.85 0.81
C VAL A 71 -24.81 -4.35 2.27
N ALA A 72 -25.93 -4.60 2.97
CA ALA A 72 -26.12 -4.19 4.35
C ALA A 72 -25.13 -4.88 5.31
N ASP A 73 -24.87 -6.17 5.09
CA ASP A 73 -24.08 -7.02 5.99
C ASP A 73 -22.75 -7.47 5.35
N PHE A 74 -22.39 -6.88 4.21
CA PHE A 74 -21.27 -7.29 3.36
C PHE A 74 -19.97 -7.51 4.14
N VAL A 75 -19.63 -6.55 5.00
CA VAL A 75 -18.38 -6.62 5.79
C VAL A 75 -18.44 -7.77 6.78
N ALA A 76 -19.54 -7.94 7.51
CA ALA A 76 -19.66 -9.00 8.50
C ALA A 76 -19.59 -10.38 7.82
N ASN A 77 -20.30 -10.54 6.70
CA ASN A 77 -20.41 -11.80 5.98
C ASN A 77 -19.09 -12.29 5.35
N ILE A 78 -18.12 -11.41 5.11
CA ILE A 78 -16.82 -11.78 4.51
C ILE A 78 -15.64 -11.68 5.50
N THR A 79 -15.87 -11.22 6.73
CA THR A 79 -14.81 -11.06 7.74
C THR A 79 -15.05 -11.83 9.03
N THR A 80 -16.22 -12.44 9.18
CA THR A 80 -16.62 -13.19 10.37
C THR A 80 -17.28 -14.51 9.98
N TYR A 81 -17.71 -15.28 10.96
CA TYR A 81 -18.35 -16.57 10.73
C TYR A 81 -19.82 -16.38 10.42
N THR A 82 -20.38 -17.16 9.50
CA THR A 82 -21.79 -17.09 9.14
C THR A 82 -22.49 -18.45 9.23
N ASP A 83 -23.80 -18.41 9.38
CA ASP A 83 -24.68 -19.56 9.27
C ASP A 83 -25.21 -19.73 7.83
N ALA A 84 -26.05 -20.75 7.59
CA ALA A 84 -26.60 -21.00 6.25
C ALA A 84 -27.51 -19.85 5.73
N SER A 85 -28.04 -19.01 6.63
CA SER A 85 -28.89 -17.87 6.29
C SER A 85 -28.08 -16.60 6.00
N GLY A 86 -26.77 -16.62 6.29
CA GLY A 86 -25.89 -15.46 6.16
C GLY A 86 -25.90 -14.54 7.37
N ASP A 87 -26.42 -14.98 8.51
CA ASP A 87 -26.30 -14.26 9.78
C ASP A 87 -24.86 -14.38 10.28
N ALA A 88 -24.27 -13.27 10.73
CA ALA A 88 -22.84 -13.17 11.01
C ALA A 88 -22.52 -13.09 12.52
N GLN A 89 -21.49 -13.81 12.94
CA GLN A 89 -20.99 -13.83 14.32
C GLN A 89 -19.46 -13.75 14.36
N ALA A 90 -18.95 -12.97 15.32
CA ALA A 90 -17.51 -12.75 15.48
C ALA A 90 -16.70 -14.00 15.88
N ALA A 91 -17.34 -15.05 16.37
CA ALA A 91 -16.71 -16.30 16.78
C ALA A 91 -17.47 -17.50 16.20
N PRO A 92 -16.81 -18.64 15.96
CA PRO A 92 -17.48 -19.82 15.43
C PRO A 92 -18.28 -20.51 16.53
N ASP A 93 -19.41 -21.09 16.17
CA ASP A 93 -20.23 -21.93 17.04
C ASP A 93 -20.87 -23.07 16.24
N SER A 94 -21.85 -23.78 16.82
CA SER A 94 -22.52 -24.91 16.14
C SER A 94 -23.40 -24.51 14.96
N THR A 95 -23.73 -23.22 14.85
CA THR A 95 -24.62 -22.63 13.84
C THR A 95 -23.87 -21.76 12.83
N HIS A 96 -22.85 -21.01 13.28
CA HIS A 96 -22.00 -20.15 12.47
C HIS A 96 -20.68 -20.88 12.14
N VAL A 97 -20.72 -21.70 11.08
CA VAL A 97 -19.64 -22.62 10.70
C VAL A 97 -18.94 -22.25 9.40
N PHE A 98 -19.51 -21.33 8.63
CA PHE A 98 -18.96 -20.81 7.39
C PHE A 98 -18.09 -19.58 7.67
N GLY A 99 -17.04 -19.32 6.90
CA GLY A 99 -16.07 -18.25 7.18
C GLY A 99 -14.62 -18.70 7.30
#